data_AF-A0A847LJP0-F1
#
_entry.id   AF-A0A847LJP0-F1
#
_cell.length_a   1.000
_cell.length_b   1.000
_cell.length_c   1.000
_cell.angle_alpha   90.00
_cell.angle_beta   90.00
_cell.angle_gamma   90.00
#
_symmetry.space_group_name_H-M   'P 1'
#
loop_
_entity.id
_entity.type
_entity.pdbx_description
1 polymer ?
#
loop_
_entity_poly.entity_id
_entity_poly.type
_entity_poly.pdbx_seq_one_letter_code
_entity_poly.pdbx_strand_id
1 'polypeptide(L)'
;MGKTNWGILTLGMLFISFLLLVDVAWALKNVCPRCGLVIANLELTTCIRCGKIVNKCMQCGTVNPIKNDHCSKCNASLAESRIQRTIATETRADLQLGESPRAKIDVELEQIRHKAEKDGLTAEQGARQVELLTAMGWWSQVNTAANDFTTRFPEAEETPDVAANRVIALRHLGFLAIEDGDLETAREFLQTGLALDPNDRRTKNLLKKIADKN
;
A
#
# COMPACT_ATOMS: atom_id res chain seq x y z
N MET A 1 -21.12 -36.73 43.49
CA MET A 1 -20.19 -36.63 42.35
C MET A 1 -20.57 -35.42 41.51
N GLY A 2 -19.92 -34.28 41.74
CA GLY A 2 -20.18 -33.04 40.99
C GLY A 2 -19.53 -33.13 39.61
N LYS A 3 -20.33 -33.08 38.54
CA LYS A 3 -19.83 -32.94 37.17
C LYS A 3 -19.35 -31.49 37.02
N THR A 4 -18.05 -31.26 37.18
CA THR A 4 -17.42 -29.97 36.90
C THR A 4 -17.49 -29.69 35.39
N ASN A 5 -18.24 -28.65 35.03
CA ASN A 5 -18.42 -28.15 33.65
C ASN A 5 -17.12 -27.53 33.11
N TRP A 6 -16.15 -28.38 32.74
CA TRP A 6 -14.90 -27.96 32.10
C TRP A 6 -15.13 -27.20 30.78
N GLY A 7 -16.20 -27.51 30.04
CA GLY A 7 -16.54 -26.81 28.79
C GLY A 7 -16.94 -25.34 28.97
N ILE A 8 -17.45 -24.96 30.15
CA ILE A 8 -17.82 -23.55 30.43
C ILE A 8 -16.57 -22.75 30.81
N LEU A 9 -15.61 -23.37 31.50
CA LEU A 9 -14.34 -22.74 31.88
C LEU A 9 -13.45 -22.46 30.67
N THR A 10 -13.40 -23.37 29.69
CA THR A 10 -12.61 -23.17 28.45
C THR A 10 -13.24 -22.13 27.53
N LEU A 11 -14.58 -22.12 27.40
CA LEU A 11 -15.28 -21.07 26.64
C LEU A 11 -15.12 -19.69 27.29
N GLY A 12 -15.17 -19.64 28.63
CA GLY A 12 -14.94 -18.42 29.40
C GLY A 12 -13.52 -17.87 29.26
N MET A 13 -12.49 -18.72 29.29
CA MET A 13 -11.11 -18.28 29.05
C MET A 13 -10.91 -17.76 27.61
N LEU A 14 -11.47 -18.42 26.60
CA LEU A 14 -11.40 -17.95 25.21
C LEU A 14 -12.06 -16.58 25.04
N PHE A 15 -13.20 -16.35 25.69
CA PHE A 15 -13.92 -15.08 25.68
C PHE A 15 -13.13 -13.96 26.39
N ILE A 16 -12.48 -14.26 27.52
CA ILE A 16 -11.62 -13.32 28.25
C ILE A 16 -10.37 -12.96 27.44
N SER A 17 -9.73 -13.92 26.77
CA SER A 17 -8.61 -13.64 25.87
C SER A 17 -9.02 -12.81 24.65
N PHE A 18 -10.26 -12.98 24.15
CA PHE A 18 -10.77 -12.14 23.07
C PHE A 18 -11.02 -10.70 23.54
N LEU A 19 -11.56 -10.51 24.76
CA LEU A 19 -11.79 -9.18 25.33
C LEU A 19 -10.49 -8.41 25.57
N LEU A 20 -9.41 -9.06 26.00
CA LEU A 20 -8.10 -8.41 26.24
C LEU A 20 -7.39 -7.98 24.95
N LEU A 21 -7.68 -8.60 23.80
CA LEU A 21 -7.06 -8.24 22.52
C LEU A 21 -7.68 -7.00 21.87
N VAL A 22 -8.97 -6.72 22.14
CA VAL A 22 -9.65 -5.53 21.59
C VAL A 22 -9.09 -4.23 22.16
N ASP A 23 -8.61 -4.24 23.42
CA ASP A 23 -8.10 -3.06 24.10
C ASP A 23 -6.73 -2.59 23.58
N VAL A 24 -5.87 -3.49 23.08
CA VAL A 24 -4.49 -3.14 22.69
C VAL A 24 -4.46 -2.28 21.42
N ALA A 25 -5.37 -2.54 20.47
CA ALA A 25 -5.47 -1.75 19.24
C ALA A 25 -6.07 -0.34 19.48
N TRP A 26 -7.01 -0.22 20.41
CA TRP A 26 -7.59 1.07 20.81
C TRP A 26 -6.60 1.94 21.62
N ALA A 27 -5.71 1.31 22.40
CA ALA A 27 -4.75 1.99 23.26
C ALA A 27 -3.70 2.85 22.53
N LEU A 28 -3.45 2.65 21.23
CA LEU A 28 -2.45 3.45 20.51
C LEU A 28 -3.01 4.74 19.89
N LYS A 29 -4.30 4.76 19.53
CA LYS A 29 -4.90 5.89 18.80
C LYS A 29 -5.24 7.07 19.71
N ASN A 30 -5.72 6.80 20.91
CA ASN A 30 -6.26 7.83 21.82
C ASN A 30 -5.40 8.08 23.07
N VAL A 31 -4.23 7.46 23.20
CA VAL A 31 -3.30 7.72 24.30
C VAL A 31 -2.32 8.82 23.94
N CYS A 32 -2.17 9.80 24.84
CA CYS A 32 -1.17 10.84 24.68
C CYS A 32 0.24 10.26 24.82
N PRO A 33 1.11 10.36 23.80
CA PRO A 33 2.45 9.75 23.85
C PRO A 33 3.39 10.41 24.86
N ARG A 34 3.04 11.61 25.39
CA ARG A 34 3.88 12.33 26.36
C ARG A 34 3.56 11.97 27.80
N CYS A 35 2.27 11.82 28.14
CA CYS A 35 1.83 11.72 29.53
C CYS A 35 0.95 10.50 29.82
N GLY A 36 0.74 9.62 28.83
CA GLY A 36 -0.02 8.38 28.96
C GLY A 36 -1.53 8.56 29.17
N LEU A 37 -2.05 9.80 29.13
CA LEU A 37 -3.48 10.03 29.28
C LEU A 37 -4.26 9.40 28.13
N VAL A 38 -5.22 8.54 28.44
CA VAL A 38 -6.27 8.09 27.52
C VAL A 38 -7.25 9.24 27.28
N ILE A 39 -7.42 9.66 26.03
CA ILE A 39 -8.27 10.79 25.64
C ILE A 39 -9.60 10.24 25.13
N ALA A 40 -10.67 10.45 25.90
CA ALA A 40 -12.01 9.99 25.52
C ALA A 40 -12.63 10.83 24.39
N ASN A 41 -12.44 12.16 24.40
CA ASN A 41 -12.96 13.04 23.35
C ASN A 41 -12.02 13.04 22.13
N LEU A 42 -12.39 12.27 21.11
CA LEU A 42 -11.58 12.08 19.90
C LEU A 42 -11.68 13.24 18.89
N GLU A 43 -12.53 14.24 19.13
CA GLU A 43 -12.57 15.48 18.33
C GLU A 43 -11.39 16.41 18.63
N LEU A 44 -10.73 16.22 19.78
CA LEU A 44 -9.60 17.04 20.18
C LEU A 44 -8.39 16.82 19.27
N THR A 45 -7.57 17.86 19.18
CA THR A 45 -6.28 17.85 18.44
C THR A 45 -5.07 17.83 19.39
N THR A 46 -5.29 18.18 20.66
CA THR A 46 -4.26 18.29 21.71
C THR A 46 -4.69 17.54 22.97
N CYS A 47 -3.69 17.11 23.76
CA CYS A 47 -3.93 16.47 25.05
C CYS A 47 -4.33 17.50 26.11
N ILE A 48 -5.49 17.29 26.75
CA ILE A 48 -6.00 18.16 27.82
C ILE A 48 -5.09 18.28 29.05
N ARG A 49 -4.24 17.28 29.30
CA ARG A 49 -3.34 17.26 30.47
C ARG A 49 -2.02 18.00 30.23
N CYS A 50 -1.44 17.89 29.03
CA CYS A 50 -0.08 18.39 28.78
C CYS A 50 0.06 19.27 27.53
N GLY A 51 -1.04 19.58 26.84
CA GLY A 51 -1.07 20.43 25.64
C GLY A 51 -0.43 19.83 24.39
N LYS A 52 0.14 18.62 24.46
CA LYS A 52 0.81 17.98 23.32
C LYS A 52 -0.17 17.77 22.16
N ILE A 53 0.20 18.21 20.96
CA ILE A 53 -0.52 17.86 19.72
C ILE A 53 -0.41 16.35 19.50
N VAL A 54 -1.55 15.67 19.52
CA VAL A 54 -1.61 14.20 19.46
C VAL A 54 -1.52 13.74 18.02
N ASN A 55 -2.29 14.35 17.12
CA ASN A 55 -2.50 13.84 15.77
C ASN A 55 -2.06 14.83 14.68
N LYS A 56 -0.74 14.99 14.49
CA LYS A 56 -0.15 15.84 13.43
C LYS A 56 0.43 14.97 12.32
N CYS A 57 0.06 15.26 11.07
CA CYS A 57 0.61 14.61 9.88
C CYS A 57 2.09 14.96 9.71
N MET A 58 2.94 13.96 9.53
CA MET A 58 4.38 14.14 9.30
C MET A 58 4.71 14.62 7.89
N GLN A 59 3.86 14.34 6.90
CA GLN A 59 4.10 14.70 5.50
C GLN A 59 3.77 16.16 5.18
N CYS A 60 2.61 16.66 5.63
CA CYS A 60 2.15 18.03 5.30
C CYS A 60 1.99 18.95 6.51
N GLY A 61 2.24 18.46 7.72
CA GLY A 61 2.14 19.25 8.96
C GLY A 61 0.72 19.52 9.46
N THR A 62 -0.33 19.11 8.75
CA THR A 62 -1.73 19.32 9.15
C THR A 62 -2.01 18.66 10.50
N VAL A 63 -2.66 19.41 11.40
CA VAL A 63 -3.16 18.90 12.67
C VAL A 63 -4.59 18.39 12.48
N ASN A 64 -4.85 17.16 12.90
CA ASN A 64 -6.11 16.47 12.70
C ASN A 64 -6.77 16.15 14.05
N PRO A 65 -8.10 16.00 14.10
CA PRO A 65 -8.78 15.37 15.23
C PRO A 65 -8.22 13.97 15.51
N ILE A 66 -8.18 13.52 16.77
CA ILE A 66 -7.68 12.19 17.16
C ILE A 66 -8.44 11.06 16.45
N LYS A 67 -9.75 11.23 16.20
CA LYS A 67 -10.57 10.24 15.50
C LYS A 67 -10.09 9.94 14.07
N ASN A 68 -9.36 10.84 13.43
CA ASN A 68 -8.92 10.65 12.05
C ASN A 68 -7.78 9.63 11.97
N ASP A 69 -7.92 8.65 11.08
CA ASP A 69 -6.84 7.71 10.74
C ASP A 69 -5.99 8.19 9.56
N HIS A 70 -6.55 9.06 8.73
CA HIS A 70 -5.89 9.68 7.59
C HIS A 70 -5.91 11.21 7.69
N CYS A 71 -4.87 11.84 7.15
CA CYS A 71 -4.76 13.28 7.12
C CYS A 71 -5.85 13.90 6.25
N SER A 72 -6.61 14.86 6.77
CA SER A 72 -7.67 15.55 6.02
C SER A 72 -7.18 16.26 4.76
N LYS A 73 -5.91 16.72 4.75
CA LYS A 73 -5.31 17.44 3.63
C LYS A 73 -4.68 16.55 2.55
N CYS A 74 -3.84 15.60 2.93
CA CYS A 74 -3.03 14.81 1.99
C CYS A 74 -3.36 13.32 1.99
N ASN A 75 -4.29 12.88 2.84
CA ASN A 75 -4.67 11.48 3.02
C ASN A 75 -3.58 10.54 3.55
N ALA A 76 -2.41 11.05 3.93
CA ALA A 76 -1.37 10.24 4.58
C ALA A 76 -1.84 9.57 5.87
N SER A 77 -1.33 8.36 6.14
CA SER A 77 -1.59 7.62 7.38
C SER A 77 -1.14 8.43 8.60
N LEU A 78 -2.08 8.66 9.52
CA LEU A 78 -1.81 9.31 10.78
C LEU A 78 -1.31 8.33 11.84
N ALA A 79 -1.60 7.04 11.71
CA ALA A 79 -1.03 6.02 12.59
C ALA A 79 0.50 6.00 12.50
N GLU A 80 1.04 5.99 11.28
CA GLU A 80 2.48 6.08 11.06
C GLU A 80 3.04 7.41 11.59
N SER A 81 2.37 8.53 11.30
CA SER A 81 2.77 9.84 11.82
C SER A 81 2.82 9.89 13.35
N ARG A 82 1.91 9.20 14.06
CA ARG A 82 1.93 9.11 15.53
C ARG A 82 3.14 8.35 16.02
N ILE A 83 3.43 7.18 15.43
CA ILE A 83 4.59 6.34 15.78
C ILE A 83 5.88 7.10 15.50
N GLN A 84 6.07 7.64 14.30
CA GLN A 84 7.29 8.37 13.97
C GLN A 84 7.51 9.57 14.90
N ARG A 85 6.46 10.24 15.37
CA ARG A 85 6.59 11.38 16.29
C ARG A 85 6.98 11.00 17.72
N THR A 86 6.96 9.73 18.10
CA THR A 86 7.51 9.27 19.39
C THR A 86 9.01 8.99 19.32
N ILE A 87 9.57 8.84 18.12
CA ILE A 87 11.00 8.65 17.88
C ILE A 87 11.69 10.02 17.90
N ALA A 88 12.84 10.10 18.55
CA ALA A 88 13.65 11.32 18.61
C ALA A 88 14.02 11.81 17.20
N THR A 89 14.13 13.13 17.02
CA THR A 89 14.29 13.72 15.68
C THR A 89 15.62 13.34 15.05
N GLU A 90 16.69 13.35 15.85
CA GLU A 90 18.03 12.88 15.49
C GLU A 90 18.01 11.41 15.05
N THR A 91 17.39 10.53 15.83
CA THR A 91 17.29 9.10 15.48
C THR A 91 16.52 8.87 14.19
N ARG A 92 15.47 9.64 13.92
CA ARG A 92 14.73 9.53 12.66
C ARG A 92 15.56 9.97 11.46
N ALA A 93 16.32 11.05 11.62
CA ALA A 93 17.20 11.55 10.56
C ALA A 93 18.32 10.53 10.27
N ASP A 94 18.94 9.98 11.32
CA ASP A 94 20.00 8.98 11.18
C ASP A 94 19.50 7.69 10.52
N LEU A 95 18.28 7.24 10.86
CA LEU A 95 17.67 6.04 10.30
C LEU A 95 16.95 6.27 8.97
N GLN A 96 16.80 7.53 8.52
CA GLN A 96 16.09 7.91 7.29
C GLN A 96 14.70 7.25 7.17
N LEU A 97 13.97 7.17 8.29
CA LEU A 97 12.68 6.46 8.36
C LEU A 97 11.66 7.11 7.42
N GLY A 98 11.14 6.32 6.47
CA GLY A 98 10.18 6.80 5.47
C GLY A 98 10.80 7.63 4.34
N GLU A 99 12.13 7.79 4.31
CA GLU A 99 12.78 8.62 3.29
C GLU A 99 13.26 7.84 2.06
N SER A 100 13.38 6.51 2.18
CA SER A 100 13.76 5.66 1.04
C SER A 100 12.78 5.84 -0.13
N PRO A 101 13.25 5.81 -1.39
CA PRO A 101 12.37 5.93 -2.55
C PRO A 101 11.21 4.93 -2.54
N ARG A 102 11.47 3.69 -2.07
CA ARG A 102 10.46 2.65 -1.95
C ARG A 102 9.40 2.98 -0.91
N ALA A 103 9.81 3.43 0.29
CA ALA A 103 8.87 3.82 1.33
C ALA A 103 7.95 4.97 0.89
N LYS A 104 8.48 5.92 0.11
CA LYS A 104 7.67 7.02 -0.47
C LYS A 104 6.62 6.50 -1.45
N ILE A 105 6.99 5.53 -2.29
CA ILE A 105 6.05 4.88 -3.21
C ILE A 105 4.96 4.11 -2.43
N ASP A 106 5.34 3.34 -1.41
CA ASP A 106 4.39 2.59 -0.59
C ASP A 106 3.35 3.52 0.06
N VAL A 107 3.79 4.67 0.59
CA VAL A 107 2.90 5.69 1.15
C VAL A 107 1.95 6.26 0.09
N GLU A 108 2.44 6.55 -1.11
CA GLU A 108 1.62 7.13 -2.18
C GLU A 108 0.59 6.12 -2.71
N LEU A 109 0.96 4.86 -2.87
CA LEU A 109 0.05 3.77 -3.25
C LEU A 109 -1.07 3.61 -2.22
N GLU A 110 -0.75 3.67 -0.94
CA GLU A 110 -1.74 3.61 0.14
C GLU A 110 -2.68 4.83 0.12
N GLN A 111 -2.15 6.02 -0.16
CA GLN A 111 -2.96 7.23 -0.32
C GLN A 111 -3.94 7.12 -1.49
N ILE A 112 -3.50 6.56 -2.62
CA ILE A 112 -4.35 6.28 -3.79
C ILE A 112 -5.43 5.28 -3.40
N ARG A 113 -5.07 4.15 -2.77
CA ARG A 113 -6.01 3.10 -2.35
C ARG A 113 -7.13 3.67 -1.48
N HIS A 114 -6.78 4.41 -0.43
CA HIS A 114 -7.80 4.95 0.48
C HIS A 114 -8.67 6.03 -0.18
N LYS A 115 -8.11 6.88 -1.07
CA LYS A 115 -8.92 7.82 -1.85
C LYS A 115 -9.89 7.08 -2.76
N ALA A 116 -9.43 6.03 -3.44
CA ALA A 116 -10.25 5.23 -4.33
C ALA A 116 -11.36 4.46 -3.60
N GLU A 117 -11.11 3.96 -2.39
CA GLU A 117 -12.12 3.32 -1.53
C GLU A 117 -13.25 4.29 -1.14
N LYS A 118 -12.91 5.57 -0.96
CA LYS A 118 -13.86 6.59 -0.51
C LYS A 118 -14.63 7.25 -1.65
N ASP A 119 -13.91 7.68 -2.69
CA ASP A 119 -14.42 8.57 -3.73
C ASP A 119 -14.46 7.89 -5.12
N GLY A 120 -14.01 6.63 -5.22
CA GLY A 120 -13.80 5.93 -6.48
C GLY A 120 -12.42 6.19 -7.07
N LEU A 121 -11.87 5.21 -7.79
CA LEU A 121 -10.59 5.36 -8.50
C LEU A 121 -10.79 6.27 -9.73
N THR A 122 -9.93 7.28 -9.90
CA THR A 122 -9.90 8.09 -11.12
C THR A 122 -8.88 7.54 -12.13
N ALA A 123 -8.97 7.96 -13.39
CA ALA A 123 -7.96 7.62 -14.40
C ALA A 123 -6.56 8.09 -13.96
N GLU A 124 -6.38 9.36 -13.63
CA GLU A 124 -5.10 9.90 -13.13
C GLU A 124 -4.51 9.05 -11.98
N GLN A 125 -5.33 8.66 -11.01
CA GLN A 125 -4.90 7.82 -9.89
C GLN A 125 -4.52 6.40 -10.32
N GLY A 126 -5.30 5.79 -11.22
CA GLY A 126 -5.00 4.47 -11.75
C GLY A 126 -3.72 4.45 -12.59
N ALA A 127 -3.51 5.47 -13.42
CA ALA A 127 -2.28 5.62 -14.19
C ALA A 127 -1.07 5.84 -13.27
N ARG A 128 -1.22 6.71 -12.26
CA ARG A 128 -0.17 6.93 -11.25
C ARG A 128 0.15 5.66 -10.46
N GLN A 129 -0.84 4.85 -10.12
CA GLN A 129 -0.63 3.54 -9.48
C GLN A 129 0.23 2.62 -10.36
N VAL A 130 -0.06 2.54 -11.66
CA VAL A 130 0.72 1.73 -12.61
C VAL A 130 2.17 2.22 -12.70
N GLU A 131 2.40 3.53 -12.76
CA GLU A 131 3.72 4.14 -12.79
C GLU A 131 4.54 3.80 -11.53
N LEU A 132 3.93 3.97 -10.35
CA LEU A 132 4.54 3.68 -9.05
C LEU A 132 4.92 2.20 -8.90
N LEU A 133 4.04 1.29 -9.30
CA LEU A 133 4.31 -0.16 -9.32
C LEU A 133 5.45 -0.51 -10.27
N THR A 134 5.54 0.19 -11.40
CA THR A 134 6.63 0.02 -12.38
C THR A 134 7.96 0.47 -11.79
N ALA A 135 7.98 1.62 -11.09
CA ALA A 135 9.17 2.11 -10.41
C ALA A 135 9.67 1.16 -9.31
N MET A 136 8.79 0.37 -8.68
CA MET A 136 9.16 -0.66 -7.71
C MET A 136 9.60 -1.99 -8.33
N GLY A 137 9.39 -2.18 -9.63
CA GLY A 137 9.67 -3.44 -10.31
C GLY A 137 8.67 -4.56 -10.00
N TRP A 138 7.44 -4.23 -9.59
CA TRP A 138 6.42 -5.23 -9.23
C TRP A 138 5.64 -5.68 -10.47
N TRP A 139 6.32 -6.32 -11.41
CA TRP A 139 5.82 -6.56 -12.77
C TRP A 139 4.47 -7.27 -12.87
N SER A 140 4.20 -8.24 -12.00
CA SER A 140 2.89 -8.91 -11.94
C SER A 140 1.78 -7.90 -11.59
N GLN A 141 2.00 -7.07 -10.58
CA GLN A 141 1.03 -6.06 -10.15
C GLN A 141 0.87 -4.95 -11.19
N VAL A 142 1.94 -4.54 -11.88
CA VAL A 142 1.87 -3.60 -13.01
C VAL A 142 0.97 -4.13 -14.10
N ASN A 143 1.15 -5.39 -14.51
CA ASN A 143 0.32 -5.99 -15.57
C ASN A 143 -1.16 -6.06 -15.16
N THR A 144 -1.45 -6.48 -13.92
CA THR A 144 -2.81 -6.53 -13.39
C THR A 144 -3.45 -5.15 -13.31
N ALA A 145 -2.76 -4.17 -12.72
CA ALA A 145 -3.26 -2.81 -12.56
C ALA A 145 -3.47 -2.12 -13.91
N ALA A 146 -2.55 -2.30 -14.87
CA ALA A 146 -2.70 -1.75 -16.20
C ALA A 146 -3.87 -2.39 -16.98
N ASN A 147 -4.10 -3.69 -16.83
CA ASN A 147 -5.25 -4.35 -17.44
C ASN A 147 -6.58 -3.86 -16.86
N ASP A 148 -6.66 -3.74 -15.53
CA ASP A 148 -7.82 -3.17 -14.84
C ASP A 148 -8.06 -1.71 -15.26
N PHE A 149 -7.00 -0.90 -15.35
CA PHE A 149 -7.05 0.48 -15.84
C PHE A 149 -7.68 0.55 -17.23
N THR A 150 -7.18 -0.22 -18.21
CA THR A 150 -7.70 -0.17 -19.58
C THR A 150 -9.15 -0.64 -19.71
N THR A 151 -9.62 -1.45 -18.75
CA THR A 151 -11.01 -1.88 -18.68
C THR A 151 -11.91 -0.80 -18.11
N ARG A 152 -11.44 -0.07 -17.09
CA ARG A 152 -12.21 0.97 -16.39
C ARG A 152 -12.20 2.31 -17.11
N PHE A 153 -11.09 2.65 -17.77
CA PHE A 153 -10.84 3.96 -18.37
C PHE A 153 -10.33 3.83 -19.82
N PRO A 154 -11.10 3.19 -20.72
CA PRO A 154 -10.63 2.89 -22.08
C PRO A 154 -10.32 4.13 -22.94
N GLU A 155 -10.92 5.28 -22.61
CA GLU A 155 -10.77 6.55 -23.35
C GLU A 155 -9.91 7.59 -22.58
N ALA A 156 -9.24 7.18 -21.49
CA ALA A 156 -8.43 8.08 -20.70
C ALA A 156 -7.17 8.53 -21.47
N GLU A 157 -6.76 9.78 -21.25
CA GLU A 157 -5.57 10.37 -21.86
C GLU A 157 -4.29 9.62 -21.46
N GLU A 158 -4.27 9.04 -20.26
CA GLU A 158 -3.13 8.30 -19.71
C GLU A 158 -2.97 6.87 -20.28
N THR A 159 -3.92 6.42 -21.12
CA THR A 159 -3.91 5.08 -21.72
C THR A 159 -2.59 4.72 -22.43
N PRO A 160 -1.96 5.61 -23.22
CA PRO A 160 -0.68 5.32 -23.86
C PRO A 160 0.45 5.07 -22.84
N ASP A 161 0.50 5.84 -21.76
CA ASP A 161 1.52 5.71 -20.71
C ASP A 161 1.32 4.41 -19.92
N VAL A 162 0.07 4.07 -19.59
CA VAL A 162 -0.28 2.80 -18.94
C VAL A 162 0.09 1.61 -19.83
N ALA A 163 -0.18 1.70 -21.14
CA ALA A 163 0.21 0.67 -22.10
C ALA A 163 1.73 0.50 -22.17
N ALA A 164 2.50 1.59 -22.21
CA ALA A 164 3.96 1.55 -22.21
C ALA A 164 4.53 0.86 -20.95
N ASN A 165 4.00 1.20 -19.77
CA ASN A 165 4.36 0.54 -18.52
C ASN A 165 3.99 -0.96 -18.52
N ARG A 166 2.83 -1.31 -19.07
CA ARG A 166 2.40 -2.71 -19.22
C ARG A 166 3.33 -3.51 -20.14
N VAL A 167 3.78 -2.93 -21.26
CA VAL A 167 4.77 -3.55 -22.15
C VAL A 167 6.07 -3.85 -21.40
N ILE A 168 6.56 -2.90 -20.59
CA ILE A 168 7.75 -3.10 -19.75
C ILE A 168 7.54 -4.29 -18.80
N ALA A 169 6.41 -4.33 -18.09
CA ALA A 169 6.09 -5.40 -17.15
C ALA A 169 5.96 -6.76 -17.83
N LEU A 170 5.21 -6.86 -18.93
CA LEU A 170 5.05 -8.09 -19.72
C LEU A 170 6.39 -8.60 -20.24
N ARG A 171 7.28 -7.71 -20.67
CA ARG A 171 8.63 -8.09 -21.08
C ARG A 171 9.44 -8.70 -19.94
N HIS A 172 9.36 -8.11 -18.74
CA HIS A 172 10.05 -8.65 -17.57
C HIS A 172 9.46 -9.98 -17.10
N LEU A 173 8.14 -10.12 -17.09
CA LEU A 173 7.45 -11.38 -16.78
C LEU A 173 7.82 -12.47 -17.78
N GLY A 174 7.81 -12.14 -19.08
CA GLY A 174 8.24 -13.05 -20.13
C GLY A 174 9.70 -13.47 -19.99
N PHE A 175 10.60 -12.54 -19.64
CA PHE A 175 11.99 -12.88 -19.35
C PHE A 175 12.12 -13.84 -18.15
N LEU A 176 11.42 -13.58 -17.04
CA LEU A 176 11.44 -14.47 -15.87
C LEU A 176 10.95 -15.87 -16.23
N ALA A 177 9.85 -15.98 -16.97
CA ALA A 177 9.34 -17.27 -17.44
C ALA A 177 10.34 -18.02 -18.34
N ILE A 178 11.12 -17.31 -19.19
CA ILE A 178 12.21 -17.93 -19.97
C ILE A 178 13.29 -18.53 -19.06
N GLU A 179 13.65 -17.83 -17.99
CA GLU A 179 14.68 -18.27 -17.05
C GLU A 179 14.18 -19.45 -16.18
N ASP A 180 12.88 -19.49 -15.89
CA ASP A 180 12.22 -20.60 -15.21
C ASP A 180 11.94 -21.80 -16.13
N GLY A 181 12.19 -21.67 -17.44
CA GLY A 181 11.98 -22.71 -18.45
C GLY A 181 10.52 -22.85 -18.93
N ASP A 182 9.62 -21.99 -18.47
CA ASP A 182 8.23 -21.93 -18.91
C ASP A 182 8.10 -21.10 -20.20
N LEU A 183 8.46 -21.74 -21.31
CA LEU A 183 8.50 -21.09 -22.63
C LEU A 183 7.11 -20.71 -23.16
N GLU A 184 6.06 -21.42 -22.74
CA GLU A 184 4.68 -21.15 -23.17
C GLU A 184 4.15 -19.88 -22.50
N THR A 185 4.26 -19.79 -21.18
CA THR A 185 3.89 -18.55 -20.46
C THR A 185 4.76 -17.37 -20.87
N ALA A 186 6.06 -17.61 -21.12
CA ALA A 186 6.92 -16.56 -21.67
C ALA A 186 6.42 -16.03 -23.01
N ARG A 187 6.01 -16.92 -23.92
CA ARG A 187 5.48 -16.54 -25.23
C ARG A 187 4.20 -15.74 -25.09
N GLU A 188 3.28 -16.15 -24.22
CA GLU A 188 2.02 -15.45 -23.96
C GLU A 188 2.27 -14.00 -23.49
N PHE A 189 3.13 -13.80 -22.49
CA PHE A 189 3.45 -12.46 -22.00
C PHE A 189 4.08 -11.58 -23.10
N LEU A 190 5.05 -12.10 -23.83
CA LEU A 190 5.76 -11.34 -24.86
C LEU A 190 4.87 -11.03 -26.08
N GLN A 191 4.01 -11.97 -26.49
CA GLN A 191 3.05 -11.71 -27.57
C GLN A 191 2.01 -10.68 -27.15
N THR A 192 1.52 -10.73 -25.91
CA THR A 192 0.63 -9.69 -25.36
C THR A 192 1.34 -8.33 -25.36
N GLY A 193 2.63 -8.28 -25.02
CA GLY A 193 3.43 -7.05 -25.09
C GLY A 193 3.53 -6.49 -26.51
N LEU A 194 3.78 -7.33 -27.51
CA LEU A 194 3.83 -6.89 -28.91
C LEU A 194 2.48 -6.48 -29.49
N ALA A 195 1.37 -7.01 -28.97
CA ALA A 195 0.05 -6.55 -29.38
C ALA A 195 -0.20 -5.08 -28.95
N LEU A 196 0.41 -4.65 -27.83
CA LEU A 196 0.35 -3.28 -27.33
C LEU A 196 1.38 -2.36 -28.01
N ASP A 197 2.61 -2.83 -28.19
CA ASP A 197 3.64 -2.12 -28.96
C ASP A 197 4.30 -3.07 -29.98
N PRO A 198 3.79 -3.09 -31.23
CA PRO A 198 4.34 -3.93 -32.29
C PRO A 198 5.79 -3.61 -32.65
N ASN A 199 6.36 -2.49 -32.18
CA ASN A 199 7.71 -2.05 -32.49
C ASN A 199 8.72 -2.29 -31.36
N ASP A 200 8.32 -2.85 -30.20
CA ASP A 200 9.26 -3.09 -29.10
C ASP A 200 10.32 -4.13 -29.47
N ARG A 201 11.50 -3.63 -29.84
CA ARG A 201 12.65 -4.44 -30.27
C ARG A 201 13.09 -5.43 -29.20
N ARG A 202 12.98 -5.06 -27.91
CA ARG A 202 13.44 -5.94 -26.81
C ARG A 202 12.53 -7.16 -26.67
N THR A 203 11.22 -6.98 -26.77
CA THR A 203 10.25 -8.09 -26.75
C THR A 203 10.43 -9.01 -27.96
N LYS A 204 10.64 -8.46 -29.17
CA LYS A 204 10.96 -9.26 -30.38
C LYS A 204 12.20 -10.14 -30.19
N ASN A 205 13.26 -9.58 -29.59
CA ASN A 205 14.49 -10.32 -29.33
C ASN A 205 14.28 -11.49 -28.34
N LEU A 206 13.46 -11.31 -27.31
CA LEU A 206 13.15 -12.38 -26.36
C LEU A 206 12.33 -13.51 -27.00
N LEU A 207 11.35 -13.19 -27.86
CA LEU A 207 10.61 -14.20 -28.62
C LEU A 207 11.53 -15.01 -29.55
N LYS A 208 12.52 -14.36 -30.16
CA LYS A 208 13.55 -15.06 -30.94
C LYS A 208 14.36 -16.04 -30.07
N LYS A 209 14.79 -15.60 -28.87
CA LYS A 209 15.50 -16.47 -27.90
C LYS A 209 14.67 -17.71 -27.53
N ILE A 210 13.35 -17.60 -27.45
CA ILE A 210 12.46 -18.75 -27.23
C ILE A 210 12.47 -19.69 -28.44
N ALA A 211 12.35 -19.14 -29.66
CA ALA A 211 12.34 -19.94 -30.88
C ALA A 211 13.65 -20.71 -31.11
N ASP A 212 14.79 -20.13 -30.72
CA ASP A 212 16.11 -20.76 -30.85
C ASP A 212 16.37 -21.87 -29.81
N LYS A 213 15.50 -22.01 -28.78
CA LYS A 213 15.60 -23.04 -27.72
C LYS A 213 14.74 -24.29 -27.99
N ASN A 214 13.86 -24.25 -28.98
CA ASN A 214 13.04 -25.38 -29.43
C ASN A 214 13.71 -26.11 -30.59
#